data_AF-A0A973B563-F1
#
_entry.id   AF-A0A973B563-F1
#
_cell.length_a   1.000
_cell.length_b   1.000
_cell.length_c   1.000
_cell.angle_alpha   90.00
_cell.angle_beta   90.00
_cell.angle_gamma   90.00
#
_symmetry.space_group_name_H-M   'P 1'
#
loop_
_entity.id
_entity.type
_entity.pdbx_description
1 polymer ?
#
loop_
_entity_poly.entity_id
_entity_poly.type
_entity_poly.pdbx_seq_one_letter_code
_entity_poly.pdbx_strand_id
1 'polypeptide(L)'
;MATPKIMITLDVEECDIPLEYGFELSLEEQLEVSRKGLKKFMELVDALEIPITIFCTGVFAENNPDWISQLHPRHELASHGYFHGIFDAKKDLKSSKDLLEKLSGRKVTGFRMARMQYVDETEIKLAGYAYHSSLNPTWIPGRYD
;
A
#
# COMPACT_ATOMS: atom_id res chain seq x y z
N MET A 1 -6.08 31.72 8.95
CA MET A 1 -6.47 30.43 8.33
C MET A 1 -5.28 29.50 8.46
N ALA A 2 -5.48 28.22 8.77
CA ALA A 2 -4.38 27.27 8.83
C ALA A 2 -3.79 27.08 7.42
N THR A 3 -2.47 27.01 7.31
CA THR A 3 -1.80 26.68 6.05
C THR A 3 -2.29 25.32 5.56
N PRO A 4 -2.68 25.17 4.28
CA PRO A 4 -3.07 23.88 3.73
C PRO A 4 -1.95 22.87 3.94
N LYS A 5 -2.29 21.69 4.49
CA LYS A 5 -1.36 20.56 4.56
C LYS A 5 -1.55 19.72 3.32
N ILE A 6 -0.47 19.50 2.58
CA ILE A 6 -0.43 18.61 1.42
C ILE A 6 0.29 17.34 1.86
N MET A 7 -0.29 16.18 1.58
CA MET A 7 0.31 14.88 1.82
C MET A 7 0.41 14.15 0.48
N ILE A 8 1.58 13.58 0.22
CA ILE A 8 1.79 12.72 -0.94
C ILE A 8 1.73 11.29 -0.43
N THR A 9 0.81 10.51 -0.98
CA THR A 9 0.70 9.08 -0.70
C THR A 9 0.93 8.28 -1.96
N LEU A 10 1.58 7.13 -1.83
CA LEU A 10 1.84 6.22 -2.93
C LEU A 10 1.35 4.82 -2.56
N ASP A 11 0.54 4.23 -3.43
CA ASP A 11 0.17 2.82 -3.33
C ASP A 11 1.20 2.01 -4.14
N VAL A 12 1.90 1.12 -3.45
CA VAL A 12 2.98 0.29 -4.00
C VAL A 12 2.50 -1.15 -4.00
N GLU A 13 2.15 -1.61 -5.20
CA GLU A 13 1.52 -2.89 -5.47
C GLU A 13 2.09 -3.50 -6.76
N GLU A 14 1.70 -4.73 -7.05
CA GLU A 14 2.02 -5.41 -8.30
C GLU A 14 1.21 -4.77 -9.42
N CYS A 15 1.77 -4.66 -10.63
CA CYS A 15 1.01 -4.10 -11.76
C CYS A 15 -0.03 -5.11 -12.30
N ASP A 16 -1.10 -5.35 -11.54
CA ASP A 16 -2.13 -6.35 -11.83
C ASP A 16 -3.25 -5.86 -12.78
N ILE A 17 -3.34 -4.54 -13.01
CA ILE A 17 -4.34 -3.90 -13.89
C ILE A 17 -4.47 -4.58 -15.25
N PRO A 18 -3.40 -4.96 -15.98
CA PRO A 18 -3.52 -5.65 -17.26
C PRO A 18 -4.32 -6.96 -17.18
N LEU A 19 -4.27 -7.68 -16.05
CA LEU A 19 -5.02 -8.91 -15.84
C LEU A 19 -6.54 -8.66 -15.86
N GLU A 20 -6.98 -7.50 -15.37
CA GLU A 20 -8.41 -7.10 -15.38
C GLU A 20 -8.94 -6.93 -16.82
N TYR A 21 -8.06 -6.64 -17.77
CA TYR A 21 -8.41 -6.48 -19.20
C TYR A 21 -8.14 -7.75 -20.02
N GLY A 22 -7.84 -8.88 -19.37
CA GLY A 22 -7.63 -10.17 -20.03
C GLY A 22 -6.26 -10.34 -20.67
N PHE A 23 -5.29 -9.49 -20.34
CA PHE A 23 -3.90 -9.72 -20.71
C PHE A 23 -3.23 -10.65 -19.70
N GLU A 24 -2.30 -11.48 -20.18
CA GLU A 24 -1.47 -12.30 -19.31
C GLU A 24 -0.17 -11.56 -18.99
N LEU A 25 0.16 -11.47 -17.71
CA LEU A 25 1.41 -10.89 -17.23
C LEU A 25 1.89 -11.70 -16.03
N SER A 26 3.11 -12.24 -16.09
CA SER A 26 3.67 -12.99 -14.97
C SER A 26 3.87 -12.09 -13.75
N LEU A 27 3.86 -12.65 -12.54
CA LEU A 27 4.11 -11.87 -11.32
C LEU A 27 5.45 -11.13 -11.38
N GLU A 28 6.49 -11.76 -11.94
CA GLU A 28 7.81 -11.11 -12.09
C GLU A 28 7.72 -9.86 -12.99
N GLU A 29 6.98 -9.93 -14.09
CA GLU A 29 6.78 -8.77 -14.97
C GLU A 29 5.94 -7.69 -14.30
N GLN A 30 4.89 -8.06 -13.54
CA GLN A 30 4.08 -7.13 -12.77
C GLN A 30 4.95 -6.35 -11.75
N LEU A 31 5.81 -7.06 -11.02
CA LEU A 31 6.72 -6.49 -10.03
C LEU A 31 7.78 -5.61 -10.69
N GLU A 32 8.34 -6.02 -11.83
CA GLU A 32 9.37 -5.25 -12.53
C GLU A 32 8.84 -3.90 -13.04
N VAL A 33 7.61 -3.88 -13.56
CA VAL A 33 6.96 -2.63 -13.97
C VAL A 33 6.81 -1.68 -12.77
N SER A 34 6.31 -2.18 -11.64
CA SER A 34 6.16 -1.39 -10.42
C SER A 34 7.51 -0.90 -9.88
N ARG A 35 8.54 -1.76 -9.81
CA ARG A 35 9.90 -1.39 -9.38
C ARG A 35 10.49 -0.25 -10.21
N LYS A 36 10.31 -0.29 -11.53
CA LYS A 36 10.84 0.73 -12.45
C LYS A 36 10.21 2.10 -12.22
N GLY A 37 8.90 2.15 -12.01
CA GLY A 37 8.19 3.40 -11.69
C GLY A 37 8.58 3.91 -10.30
N LEU A 38 8.55 3.03 -9.30
CA LEU A 38 8.88 3.32 -7.93
C LEU A 38 10.28 3.90 -7.78
N LYS A 39 11.30 3.30 -8.41
CA LYS A 39 12.68 3.79 -8.35
C LYS A 39 12.80 5.27 -8.74
N LYS A 40 12.20 5.67 -9.86
CA LYS A 40 12.24 7.06 -10.35
C LYS A 40 11.50 8.01 -9.42
N PHE A 41 10.38 7.56 -8.86
CA PHE A 41 9.61 8.36 -7.91
C PHE A 41 10.39 8.59 -6.61
N MET A 42 11.00 7.53 -6.07
CA MET A 42 11.83 7.58 -4.86
C MET A 42 13.05 8.49 -5.05
N GLU A 43 13.76 8.37 -6.18
CA GLU A 43 14.89 9.26 -6.53
C GLU A 43 14.50 10.75 -6.45
N LEU A 44 13.27 11.10 -6.89
CA LEU A 44 12.77 12.47 -6.86
C LEU A 44 12.42 12.94 -5.45
N VAL A 45 11.60 12.17 -4.71
CA VAL A 45 11.15 12.60 -3.37
C VAL A 45 12.29 12.60 -2.35
N ASP A 46 13.27 11.71 -2.51
CA ASP A 46 14.46 11.67 -1.67
C ASP A 46 15.36 12.89 -1.92
N ALA A 47 15.60 13.24 -3.19
CA ALA A 47 16.40 14.41 -3.57
C ALA A 47 15.75 15.73 -3.12
N LEU A 48 14.43 15.82 -3.12
CA LEU A 48 13.67 16.98 -2.67
C LEU A 48 13.36 16.96 -1.16
N GLU A 49 13.77 15.91 -0.48
CA GLU A 49 13.51 15.67 0.94
C GLU A 49 12.02 15.71 1.35
N ILE A 50 11.13 15.32 0.45
CA ILE A 50 9.68 15.35 0.68
C ILE A 50 9.26 14.06 1.39
N PRO A 51 8.66 14.14 2.60
CA PRO A 51 8.10 12.97 3.25
C PRO A 51 6.85 12.48 2.51
N ILE A 52 6.75 11.16 2.33
CA ILE A 52 5.59 10.50 1.75
C ILE A 52 5.08 9.38 2.67
N THR A 53 3.82 8.99 2.47
CA THR A 53 3.27 7.76 3.04
C THR A 53 3.12 6.71 1.94
N ILE A 54 3.75 5.56 2.13
CA ILE A 54 3.70 4.43 1.20
C ILE A 54 2.74 3.40 1.77
N PHE A 55 1.66 3.10 1.04
CA PHE A 55 0.83 1.93 1.33
C PHE A 55 1.34 0.77 0.46
N CYS A 56 1.93 -0.25 1.08
CA CYS A 56 2.55 -1.36 0.37
C CYS A 56 1.73 -2.65 0.51
N THR A 57 1.56 -3.40 -0.57
CA THR A 57 0.95 -4.74 -0.50
C THR A 57 1.94 -5.74 0.11
N GLY A 58 1.39 -6.79 0.72
CA GLY A 58 2.18 -7.91 1.25
C GLY A 58 2.97 -8.62 0.15
N VAL A 59 2.35 -8.91 -0.99
CA VAL A 59 3.01 -9.58 -2.12
C VAL A 59 4.17 -8.75 -2.68
N PHE A 60 4.01 -7.44 -2.86
CA PHE A 60 5.14 -6.59 -3.28
C PHE A 60 6.26 -6.64 -2.24
N ALA A 61 5.94 -6.53 -0.94
CA ALA A 61 6.92 -6.53 0.14
C ALA A 61 7.71 -7.85 0.25
N GLU A 62 7.05 -9.01 0.14
CA GLU A 62 7.68 -10.34 0.19
C GLU A 62 8.70 -10.54 -0.94
N ASN A 63 8.42 -9.98 -2.11
CA ASN A 63 9.29 -10.09 -3.28
C ASN A 63 10.36 -8.97 -3.32
N ASN A 64 10.30 -7.99 -2.42
CA ASN A 64 11.24 -6.87 -2.35
C ASN A 64 11.68 -6.54 -0.90
N PRO A 65 12.11 -7.54 -0.10
CA PRO A 65 12.40 -7.35 1.32
C PRO A 65 13.57 -6.39 1.57
N ASP A 66 14.57 -6.40 0.68
CA ASP A 66 15.71 -5.49 0.77
C ASP A 66 15.29 -4.02 0.61
N TRP A 67 14.36 -3.74 -0.31
CA TRP A 67 13.83 -2.39 -0.50
C TRP A 67 13.04 -1.93 0.73
N ILE A 68 12.19 -2.81 1.30
CA ILE A 68 11.41 -2.50 2.50
C ILE A 68 12.31 -2.19 3.69
N SER A 69 13.37 -2.99 3.90
CA SER A 69 14.30 -2.82 5.02
C SER A 69 15.20 -1.57 4.88
N GLN A 70 15.44 -1.11 3.65
CA GLN A 70 16.26 0.06 3.35
C GLN A 70 15.47 1.36 3.24
N LEU A 71 14.14 1.33 3.38
CA LEU A 71 13.30 2.50 3.24
C LEU A 71 13.69 3.59 4.26
N HIS A 72 14.02 4.78 3.75
CA HIS A 72 14.45 5.88 4.58
C HIS A 72 13.41 6.23 5.67
N PRO A 73 13.82 6.48 6.93
CA PRO A 73 12.87 6.71 8.04
C PRO A 73 11.93 7.91 7.88
N ARG A 74 12.27 8.86 7.00
CA ARG A 74 11.42 10.01 6.63
C ARG A 74 10.08 9.58 6.03
N HIS A 75 10.06 8.47 5.31
CA HIS A 75 8.86 7.95 4.66
C HIS A 75 8.12 7.05 5.62
N GLU A 76 6.80 7.22 5.69
CA GLU A 76 5.94 6.30 6.42
C GLU A 76 5.69 5.05 5.58
N LEU A 77 5.77 3.87 6.22
CA LEU A 77 5.32 2.61 5.65
C LEU A 77 3.99 2.22 6.31
N ALA A 78 2.97 2.08 5.47
CA ALA A 78 1.60 1.69 5.80
C ALA A 78 1.20 0.43 5.01
N SER A 79 0.15 -0.26 5.46
CA SER A 79 -0.32 -1.48 4.81
C SER A 79 -1.33 -1.18 3.70
N HIS A 80 -1.18 -1.84 2.55
CA HIS A 80 -2.17 -1.87 1.47
C HIS A 80 -2.94 -3.20 1.38
N GLY A 81 -2.90 -4.03 2.43
CA GLY A 81 -3.40 -5.40 2.39
C GLY A 81 -2.37 -6.39 1.85
N TYR A 82 -2.75 -7.66 1.70
CA TYR A 82 -1.80 -8.72 1.31
C TYR A 82 -1.78 -8.98 -0.20
N PHE A 83 -2.95 -9.22 -0.81
CA PHE A 83 -3.13 -9.54 -2.23
C PHE A 83 -4.55 -9.14 -2.69
N HIS A 84 -4.74 -8.92 -3.99
CA HIS A 84 -6.02 -8.55 -4.63
C HIS A 84 -7.07 -9.68 -4.75
N GLY A 85 -6.95 -10.76 -3.97
CA GLY A 85 -7.77 -11.97 -4.06
C GLY A 85 -8.92 -12.04 -3.05
N ILE A 86 -9.19 -13.24 -2.50
CA ILE A 86 -10.18 -13.43 -1.43
C ILE A 86 -9.66 -12.78 -0.15
N PHE A 87 -10.42 -11.82 0.37
CA PHE A 87 -10.07 -11.05 1.56
C PHE A 87 -10.89 -11.50 2.78
N ASP A 88 -10.22 -12.04 3.79
CA ASP A 88 -10.73 -12.31 5.13
C ASP A 88 -10.18 -11.24 6.09
N ALA A 89 -10.97 -10.18 6.32
CA ALA A 89 -10.58 -9.02 7.13
C ALA A 89 -9.97 -9.40 8.49
N LYS A 90 -10.48 -10.47 9.14
CA LYS A 90 -10.03 -10.91 10.47
C LYS A 90 -8.59 -11.42 10.47
N LYS A 91 -8.08 -11.86 9.33
CA LYS A 91 -6.74 -12.43 9.17
C LYS A 91 -5.84 -11.51 8.35
N ASP A 92 -6.34 -11.03 7.22
CA ASP A 92 -5.53 -10.38 6.20
C ASP A 92 -5.07 -8.97 6.60
N LEU A 93 -5.89 -8.28 7.39
CA LEU A 93 -5.52 -7.00 7.99
C LEU A 93 -4.31 -7.16 8.90
N LYS A 94 -4.30 -8.21 9.73
CA LYS A 94 -3.21 -8.46 10.68
C LYS A 94 -1.99 -9.09 10.01
N SER A 95 -2.17 -9.99 9.04
CA SER A 95 -1.05 -10.64 8.36
C SER A 95 -0.20 -9.64 7.57
N SER A 96 -0.83 -8.74 6.81
CA SER A 96 -0.14 -7.68 6.05
C SER A 96 0.63 -6.75 6.98
N LYS A 97 0.03 -6.37 8.11
CA LYS A 97 0.71 -5.59 9.15
C LYS A 97 1.95 -6.30 9.68
N ASP A 98 1.77 -7.51 10.20
CA ASP A 98 2.84 -8.27 10.85
C ASP A 98 4.01 -8.55 9.88
N LEU A 99 3.70 -8.81 8.61
CA LEU A 99 4.69 -8.96 7.55
C LEU A 99 5.52 -7.68 7.35
N LEU A 100 4.86 -6.54 7.15
CA LEU A 100 5.55 -5.27 6.90
C LEU A 100 6.37 -4.84 8.13
N GLU A 101 5.85 -5.03 9.34
CA GLU A 101 6.61 -4.76 10.58
C GLU A 101 7.83 -5.67 10.69
N LYS A 102 7.69 -6.96 10.35
CA LYS A 102 8.81 -7.92 10.33
C LYS A 102 9.89 -7.54 9.32
N LEU A 103 9.52 -7.18 8.09
CA LEU A 103 10.46 -6.87 7.02
C LEU A 103 11.16 -5.52 7.22
N SER A 104 10.43 -4.52 7.71
CA SER A 104 10.99 -3.17 7.90
C SER A 104 11.65 -2.96 9.26
N GLY A 105 11.29 -3.76 10.27
CA GLY A 105 11.66 -3.50 11.68
C GLY A 105 10.98 -2.25 12.26
N ARG A 106 9.96 -1.72 11.58
CA ARG A 106 9.25 -0.48 11.95
C ARG A 106 7.79 -0.80 12.28
N LYS A 107 7.17 0.03 13.12
CA LYS A 107 5.74 -0.09 13.41
C LYS A 107 4.91 0.37 12.20
N VAL A 108 3.88 -0.39 11.85
CA VAL A 108 2.95 -0.06 10.77
C VAL A 108 1.63 0.40 11.40
N THR A 109 1.28 1.66 11.18
CA THR A 109 0.12 2.31 11.81
C THR A 109 -1.00 2.65 10.85
N GLY A 110 -0.70 2.82 9.56
CA GLY A 110 -1.66 3.16 8.53
C GLY A 110 -2.15 1.94 7.75
N PHE A 111 -3.39 2.03 7.27
CA PHE A 111 -3.97 1.07 6.34
C PHE A 111 -4.70 1.77 5.18
N ARG A 112 -4.66 1.20 3.99
CA ARG A 112 -5.54 1.57 2.87
C ARG A 112 -5.96 0.28 2.19
N MET A 113 -7.25 0.09 1.97
CA MET A 113 -7.72 -1.11 1.31
C MET A 113 -7.38 -1.06 -0.18
N ALA A 114 -6.75 -2.12 -0.69
CA ALA A 114 -6.56 -2.30 -2.12
C ALA A 114 -7.90 -2.17 -2.86
N ARG A 115 -7.88 -1.48 -4.00
CA ARG A 115 -9.09 -1.18 -4.82
C ARG A 115 -10.19 -0.42 -4.06
N MET A 116 -9.89 0.18 -2.90
CA MET A 116 -10.83 0.94 -2.06
C MET A 116 -12.11 0.17 -1.73
N GLN A 117 -12.02 -1.15 -1.59
CA GLN A 117 -13.16 -1.97 -1.18
C GLN A 117 -13.58 -1.64 0.26
N TYR A 118 -14.86 -1.87 0.55
CA TYR A 118 -15.38 -1.71 1.91
C TYR A 118 -14.71 -2.72 2.86
N VAL A 119 -14.26 -2.21 4.01
CA VAL A 119 -13.76 -3.01 5.13
C VAL A 119 -14.36 -2.42 6.41
N ASP A 120 -14.86 -3.27 7.29
CA ASP A 120 -15.38 -2.85 8.58
C ASP A 120 -14.27 -2.17 9.42
N GLU A 121 -14.50 -0.91 9.78
CA GLU A 121 -13.58 -0.11 10.61
C GLU A 121 -13.29 -0.78 11.96
N THR A 122 -14.22 -1.57 12.48
CA THR A 122 -14.03 -2.37 13.70
C THR A 122 -12.90 -3.38 13.53
N GLU A 123 -12.84 -4.07 12.39
CA GLU A 123 -11.80 -5.07 12.10
C GLU A 123 -10.44 -4.39 11.85
N ILE A 124 -10.43 -3.22 11.18
CA ILE A 124 -9.22 -2.39 11.02
C ILE A 124 -8.64 -1.99 12.38
N LYS A 125 -9.51 -1.53 13.29
CA LYS A 125 -9.11 -1.15 14.64
C LYS A 125 -8.63 -2.35 15.46
N LEU A 126 -9.29 -3.50 15.34
CA LEU A 126 -8.88 -4.75 16.02
C LEU A 126 -7.53 -5.27 15.53
N ALA A 127 -7.21 -5.12 14.24
CA ALA A 127 -5.87 -5.39 13.70
C ALA A 127 -4.79 -4.40 14.22
N GLY A 128 -5.22 -3.33 14.90
CA GLY A 128 -4.36 -2.37 15.58
C GLY A 128 -3.80 -1.28 14.66
N TYR A 129 -4.47 -0.98 13.55
CA TYR A 129 -4.17 0.22 12.77
C TYR A 129 -4.71 1.46 13.49
N ALA A 130 -3.96 2.56 13.40
CA ALA A 130 -4.31 3.84 14.03
C ALA A 130 -5.20 4.71 13.13
N TYR A 131 -5.09 4.55 11.81
CA TYR A 131 -5.91 5.23 10.82
C TYR A 131 -6.08 4.34 9.58
N HIS A 132 -7.08 4.65 8.77
CA HIS A 132 -7.15 4.14 7.40
C HIS A 132 -7.49 5.25 6.39
N SER A 133 -7.05 5.05 5.15
CA SER A 133 -7.24 5.98 4.02
C SER A 133 -8.01 5.30 2.88
N SER A 134 -8.97 4.43 3.20
CA SER A 134 -9.72 3.61 2.22
C SER A 134 -11.00 4.26 1.71
N LEU A 135 -11.47 5.33 2.35
CA LEU A 135 -12.73 5.98 1.98
C LEU A 135 -12.57 6.77 0.68
N ASN A 136 -13.38 6.44 -0.33
CA ASN A 136 -13.49 7.25 -1.53
C ASN A 136 -14.65 8.25 -1.37
N PRO A 137 -14.42 9.58 -1.44
CA PRO A 137 -15.48 10.57 -1.33
C PRO A 137 -16.42 10.58 -2.55
N THR A 138 -16.09 9.85 -3.62
CA THR A 138 -16.87 9.77 -4.86
C THR A 138 -17.37 8.35 -5.07
N TRP A 139 -18.70 8.21 -5.12
CA TRP A 139 -19.35 6.98 -5.55
C TRP A 139 -19.16 6.80 -7.06
N ILE A 140 -18.64 5.65 -7.48
CA ILE A 140 -18.47 5.29 -8.90
C ILE A 140 -19.14 3.94 -9.15
N PRO A 141 -20.31 3.90 -9.82
CA PRO A 141 -21.06 2.67 -10.00
C PRO A 141 -20.19 1.57 -10.64
N GLY A 142 -20.16 0.40 -9.99
CA GLY A 142 -19.40 -0.77 -10.44
C GLY A 142 -17.89 -0.71 -10.16
N ARG A 143 -17.42 0.28 -9.39
CA ARG A 143 -16.01 0.39 -8.98
C ARG A 143 -15.82 0.77 -7.52
N TYR A 144 -16.58 1.76 -7.03
CA TYR A 144 -16.59 2.21 -5.64
C TYR A 144 -18.05 2.38 -5.22
N ASP A 145 -18.63 1.29 -4.72
CA ASP A 145 -20.01 1.21 -4.24
C ASP A 145 -20.12 1.41 -2.73
#